data_AF-A0A1Q7J2K0-F1
#
_entry.id   AF-A0A1Q7J2K0-F1
#
_cell.length_a   1.000
_cell.length_b   1.000
_cell.length_c   1.000
_cell.angle_alpha   90.00
_cell.angle_beta   90.00
_cell.angle_gamma   90.00
#
_symmetry.space_group_name_H-M   'P 1'
#
loop_
_entity.id
_entity.type
_entity.pdbx_description
1 polymer ?
#
loop_
_entity_poly.entity_id
_entity_poly.type
_entity_poly.pdbx_seq_one_letter_code
_entity_poly.pdbx_strand_id
1 'polypeptide(L)'
;MELLYRCFRERHRGHDDARDRAFVAYLASGGEALRRYALFEAIAEKMYADGIAGVGDWRRWPVALREANGRAAAAFAAAHVERVEFHAYLQWQFDTQLDAASEASAALGLGVGLLQDLAVGINPGGSESWSDPSLYAAGASIGAPPDPYNAAGQNWGLPPPMHPSSLRCGGTCAWQARCASIT
;
A
#
# COMPACT_ATOMS: atom_id res chain seq x y z
N MET A 1 2.24 9.10 16.16
CA MET A 1 1.35 9.37 15.01
C MET A 1 -0.10 9.61 15.42
N GLU A 2 -0.70 8.82 16.33
CA GLU A 2 -2.09 9.03 16.82
C GLU A 2 -2.41 10.47 17.28
N LEU A 3 -1.52 11.06 18.08
CA LEU A 3 -1.68 12.44 18.55
C LEU A 3 -1.65 13.47 17.40
N LEU A 4 -0.84 13.22 16.36
CA LEU A 4 -0.75 14.11 15.19
C LEU A 4 -2.04 14.04 14.37
N TYR A 5 -2.59 12.85 14.18
CA TYR A 5 -3.87 12.69 13.48
C TYR A 5 -5.01 13.33 14.27
N ARG A 6 -5.07 13.12 15.59
CA ARG A 6 -6.07 13.78 16.45
C ARG A 6 -5.98 15.30 16.34
N CYS A 7 -4.78 15.86 16.48
CA CYS A 7 -4.54 17.28 16.31
C CYS A 7 -4.93 17.77 14.92
N PHE A 8 -4.64 17.00 13.87
CA PHE A 8 -5.02 17.33 12.51
C PHE A 8 -6.54 17.41 12.36
N ARG A 9 -7.27 16.46 12.95
CA ARG A 9 -8.73 16.47 12.90
C ARG A 9 -9.38 17.57 13.70
N GLU A 10 -8.87 17.83 14.89
CA GLU A 10 -9.40 18.89 15.77
C GLU A 10 -9.16 20.29 15.22
N ARG A 11 -8.07 20.51 14.47
CA ARG A 11 -7.64 21.85 14.07
C ARG A 11 -7.81 22.17 12.59
N HIS A 12 -7.85 21.15 11.74
CA HIS A 12 -7.80 21.33 10.29
C HIS A 12 -8.94 20.60 9.56
N ARG A 13 -9.21 19.33 9.89
CA ARG A 13 -10.15 18.51 9.11
C ARG A 13 -11.56 19.11 9.08
N GLY A 14 -12.09 19.41 7.89
CA GLY A 14 -13.41 20.00 7.70
C GLY A 14 -13.48 21.52 7.94
N HIS A 15 -12.35 22.17 8.24
CA HIS A 15 -12.27 23.62 8.40
C HIS A 15 -12.00 24.36 7.08
N ASP A 16 -11.78 23.63 5.97
CA ASP A 16 -11.40 24.20 4.67
C ASP A 16 -10.22 25.19 4.79
N ASP A 17 -9.20 24.80 5.55
CA ASP A 17 -7.93 25.49 5.57
C ASP A 17 -6.94 24.84 4.59
N ALA A 18 -5.71 25.37 4.55
CA ALA A 18 -4.69 24.87 3.62
C ALA A 18 -4.35 23.38 3.85
N ARG A 19 -4.32 22.91 5.11
CA ARG A 19 -4.02 21.50 5.41
C ARG A 19 -5.19 20.59 5.09
N ASP A 20 -6.42 21.01 5.34
CA ASP A 20 -7.61 20.25 4.97
C ASP A 20 -7.71 20.08 3.47
N ARG A 21 -7.55 21.17 2.71
CA ARG A 21 -7.56 21.12 1.23
C ARG A 21 -6.44 20.26 0.67
N ALA A 22 -5.23 20.36 1.22
CA ALA A 22 -4.11 19.52 0.79
C ALA A 22 -4.40 18.04 1.02
N PHE A 23 -4.97 17.68 2.18
CA PHE A 23 -5.33 16.30 2.47
C PHE A 23 -6.50 15.82 1.60
N VAL A 24 -7.52 16.63 1.35
CA VAL A 24 -8.61 16.29 0.42
C VAL A 24 -8.08 16.07 -1.00
N ALA A 25 -7.17 16.93 -1.46
CA ALA A 25 -6.52 16.77 -2.76
C ALA A 25 -5.69 15.47 -2.81
N TYR A 26 -4.98 15.14 -1.74
CA TYR A 26 -4.22 13.89 -1.60
C TYR A 26 -5.13 12.64 -1.66
N LEU A 27 -6.28 12.67 -0.97
CA LEU A 27 -7.27 11.59 -1.07
C LEU A 27 -7.80 11.43 -2.50
N ALA A 28 -8.05 12.56 -3.19
CA ALA A 28 -8.54 12.55 -4.55
C ALA A 28 -7.48 12.04 -5.56
N SER A 29 -6.22 12.42 -5.40
CA SER A 29 -5.13 11.97 -6.27
C SER A 29 -4.77 10.49 -6.05
N GLY A 30 -4.76 10.04 -4.79
CA GLY A 30 -4.47 8.64 -4.44
C GLY A 30 -5.59 7.67 -4.82
N GLY A 31 -6.83 8.16 -4.92
CA GLY A 31 -7.97 7.45 -5.47
C GLY A 31 -8.21 6.07 -4.84
N GLU A 32 -8.57 5.10 -5.68
CA GLU A 32 -8.95 3.75 -5.24
C GLU A 32 -7.77 2.98 -4.62
N ALA A 33 -6.55 3.17 -5.11
CA ALA A 33 -5.37 2.49 -4.60
C ALA A 33 -5.10 2.89 -3.13
N LEU A 34 -5.07 4.19 -2.86
CA LEU A 34 -4.92 4.72 -1.49
C LEU A 34 -6.07 4.27 -0.59
N ARG A 35 -7.31 4.31 -1.10
CA ARG A 35 -8.50 3.87 -0.35
C ARG A 35 -8.40 2.41 0.06
N ARG A 36 -8.02 1.52 -0.85
CA ARG A 36 -7.86 0.08 -0.57
C ARG A 36 -6.70 -0.19 0.37
N TYR A 37 -5.56 0.49 0.19
CA TYR A 37 -4.43 0.41 1.11
C TYR A 37 -4.85 0.79 2.54
N ALA A 38 -5.47 1.96 2.71
CA ALA A 38 -5.89 2.44 4.01
C ALA A 38 -6.95 1.54 4.67
N LEU A 39 -7.86 0.97 3.87
CA LEU A 39 -8.84 -0.01 4.35
C LEU A 39 -8.17 -1.32 4.77
N PHE A 40 -7.21 -1.81 4.00
CA PHE A 40 -6.44 -3.01 4.34
C PHE A 40 -5.75 -2.84 5.69
N GLU A 41 -5.04 -1.74 5.90
CA GLU A 41 -4.32 -1.47 7.15
C GLU A 41 -5.28 -1.38 8.35
N ALA A 42 -6.44 -0.73 8.17
CA ALA A 42 -7.46 -0.65 9.22
C ALA A 42 -8.04 -2.03 9.58
N ILE A 43 -8.29 -2.89 8.58
CA ILE A 43 -8.75 -4.27 8.82
C ILE A 43 -7.65 -5.08 9.50
N ALA A 44 -6.42 -5.03 8.98
CA ALA A 44 -5.26 -5.76 9.51
C ALA A 44 -5.03 -5.45 10.99
N GLU A 45 -5.07 -4.16 11.34
CA GLU A 45 -4.98 -3.69 12.71
C GLU A 45 -6.10 -4.24 13.60
N LYS A 46 -7.35 -4.21 13.11
CA LYS A 46 -8.49 -4.77 13.87
C LYS A 46 -8.33 -6.27 14.08
N MET A 47 -7.93 -7.02 13.05
CA MET A 47 -7.73 -8.46 13.15
C MET A 47 -6.60 -8.80 14.12
N TYR A 48 -5.53 -8.00 14.15
CA TYR A 48 -4.46 -8.13 15.15
C TYR A 48 -4.99 -7.91 16.56
N ALA A 49 -5.76 -6.83 16.78
CA ALA A 49 -6.36 -6.53 18.08
C ALA A 49 -7.32 -7.62 18.56
N ASP A 50 -8.02 -8.29 17.64
CA ASP A 50 -8.93 -9.42 17.94
C ASP A 50 -8.20 -10.75 18.19
N GLY A 51 -6.87 -10.77 18.13
CA GLY A 51 -6.06 -11.95 18.42
C GLY A 51 -6.13 -13.04 17.34
N ILE A 52 -6.51 -12.70 16.12
CA ILE A 52 -6.52 -13.65 15.00
C ILE A 52 -5.07 -14.09 14.72
N ALA A 53 -4.83 -15.40 14.61
CA ALA A 53 -3.49 -15.92 14.36
C ALA A 53 -3.08 -15.69 12.89
N GLY A 54 -1.91 -15.08 12.67
CA GLY A 54 -1.36 -14.87 11.32
C GLY A 54 -1.99 -13.72 10.53
N VAL A 55 -2.38 -12.65 11.21
CA VAL A 55 -3.05 -11.47 10.63
C VAL A 55 -2.27 -10.68 9.60
N GLY A 56 -0.95 -10.85 9.56
CA GLY A 56 -0.10 -10.32 8.49
C GLY A 56 -0.36 -10.96 7.11
N ASP A 57 -1.31 -11.89 7.04
CA ASP A 57 -1.77 -12.52 5.81
C ASP A 57 -3.29 -12.45 5.72
N TRP A 58 -3.81 -11.62 4.81
CA TRP A 58 -5.26 -11.46 4.60
C TRP A 58 -5.97 -12.76 4.26
N ARG A 59 -5.26 -13.76 3.71
CA ARG A 59 -5.83 -15.07 3.38
C ARG A 59 -6.24 -15.84 4.64
N ARG A 60 -5.79 -15.41 5.82
CA ARG A 60 -6.17 -15.95 7.13
C ARG A 60 -7.30 -15.19 7.81
N TRP A 61 -7.71 -14.03 7.28
CA TRP A 61 -8.85 -13.27 7.82
C TRP A 61 -10.17 -14.04 7.64
N PRO A 62 -11.26 -13.65 8.33
CA PRO A 62 -12.59 -14.15 8.05
C PRO A 62 -12.92 -14.04 6.56
N VAL A 63 -13.52 -15.10 5.98
CA VAL A 63 -13.78 -15.20 4.53
C VAL A 63 -14.48 -13.95 3.98
N ALA A 64 -15.41 -13.38 4.73
CA ALA A 64 -16.15 -12.18 4.32
C ALA A 64 -15.26 -10.95 4.07
N LEU A 65 -14.10 -10.84 4.75
CA LEU A 65 -13.17 -9.71 4.64
C LEU A 65 -12.04 -9.94 3.62
N ARG A 66 -12.01 -11.11 2.97
CA ARG A 66 -10.97 -11.45 1.99
C ARG A 66 -11.19 -10.78 0.63
N GLU A 67 -12.42 -10.31 0.37
CA GLU A 67 -12.76 -9.60 -0.86
C GLU A 67 -12.73 -8.09 -0.63
N ALA A 68 -11.76 -7.38 -1.22
CA ALA A 68 -11.60 -5.93 -1.06
C ALA A 68 -12.84 -5.13 -1.50
N ASN A 69 -13.55 -5.60 -2.53
CA ASN A 69 -14.79 -5.00 -3.05
C ASN A 69 -16.06 -5.67 -2.47
N GLY A 70 -15.91 -6.57 -1.49
CA GLY A 70 -17.01 -7.29 -0.87
C GLY A 70 -17.83 -6.44 0.08
N ARG A 71 -19.08 -6.85 0.32
CA ARG A 71 -20.01 -6.13 1.21
C ARG A 71 -19.48 -5.94 2.64
N ALA A 72 -18.75 -6.92 3.17
CA ALA A 72 -18.21 -6.82 4.52
C ALA A 72 -17.06 -5.81 4.62
N ALA A 73 -16.19 -5.73 3.59
CA ALA A 73 -15.15 -4.70 3.53
C ALA A 73 -15.75 -3.29 3.44
N ALA A 74 -16.81 -3.12 2.64
CA ALA A 74 -17.56 -1.86 2.57
C ALA A 74 -18.24 -1.50 3.91
N ALA A 75 -18.87 -2.47 4.56
CA ALA A 75 -19.48 -2.27 5.88
C ALA A 75 -18.44 -1.93 6.94
N PHE A 76 -17.26 -2.57 6.91
CA PHE A 76 -16.15 -2.25 7.78
C PHE A 76 -15.68 -0.81 7.57
N ALA A 77 -15.47 -0.39 6.32
CA ALA A 77 -15.06 0.97 5.99
C ALA A 77 -16.05 2.01 6.55
N ALA A 78 -17.36 1.76 6.42
CA ALA A 78 -18.41 2.63 6.94
C ALA A 78 -18.47 2.66 8.48
N ALA A 79 -18.16 1.55 9.15
CA ALA A 79 -18.11 1.48 10.62
C ALA A 79 -16.82 2.07 11.21
N HIS A 80 -15.74 2.15 10.42
CA HIS A 80 -14.40 2.53 10.86
C HIS A 80 -13.81 3.70 10.05
N VAL A 81 -14.65 4.65 9.63
CA VAL A 81 -14.27 5.79 8.76
C VAL A 81 -13.01 6.50 9.25
N GLU A 82 -12.95 6.84 10.54
CA GLU A 82 -11.81 7.55 11.12
C GLU A 82 -10.52 6.71 11.12
N ARG A 83 -10.64 5.38 11.26
CA ARG A 83 -9.46 4.51 11.23
C ARG A 83 -8.92 4.33 9.82
N VAL A 84 -9.82 4.22 8.84
CA VAL A 84 -9.43 4.23 7.42
C VAL A 84 -8.78 5.57 7.06
N GLU A 85 -9.39 6.69 7.46
CA GLU A 85 -8.82 8.02 7.23
C GLU A 85 -7.46 8.20 7.91
N PHE A 86 -7.28 7.65 9.12
CA PHE A 86 -5.98 7.66 9.80
C PHE A 86 -4.87 7.03 8.95
N HIS A 87 -5.12 5.85 8.36
CA HIS A 87 -4.10 5.18 7.53
C HIS A 87 -3.82 5.95 6.24
N ALA A 88 -4.83 6.59 5.64
CA ALA A 88 -4.61 7.51 4.52
C ALA A 88 -3.82 8.77 4.95
N TYR A 89 -4.08 9.29 6.15
CA TYR A 89 -3.32 10.39 6.74
C TYR A 89 -1.85 10.03 6.95
N LEU A 90 -1.56 8.78 7.36
CA LEU A 90 -0.17 8.33 7.49
C LEU A 90 0.57 8.34 6.14
N GLN A 91 -0.06 7.85 5.08
CA GLN A 91 0.50 7.89 3.73
C GLN A 91 0.75 9.33 3.28
N TRP A 92 -0.22 10.23 3.53
CA TRP A 92 -0.05 11.65 3.23
C TRP A 92 1.15 12.28 3.97
N GLN A 93 1.31 11.96 5.27
CA GLN A 93 2.46 12.47 6.03
C GLN A 93 3.79 11.90 5.54
N PHE A 94 3.80 10.63 5.10
CA PHE A 94 4.99 10.01 4.52
C PHE A 94 5.39 10.72 3.23
N ASP A 95 4.47 10.87 2.28
CA ASP A 95 4.74 11.52 0.99
C ASP A 95 5.18 12.98 1.20
N THR A 96 4.48 13.72 2.08
CA THR A 96 4.85 15.11 2.41
C THR A 96 6.29 15.23 2.95
N GLN A 97 6.72 14.27 3.77
CA GLN A 97 8.07 14.29 4.35
C GLN A 97 9.13 13.84 3.35
N LEU A 98 8.78 12.90 2.47
CA LEU A 98 9.65 12.45 1.39
C LEU A 98 9.89 13.57 0.36
N ASP A 99 8.83 14.29 0.00
CA ASP A 99 8.89 15.47 -0.87
C ASP A 99 9.81 16.54 -0.27
N ALA A 100 9.62 16.86 1.03
CA ALA A 100 10.47 17.83 1.72
C ALA A 100 11.96 17.42 1.74
N ALA A 101 12.25 16.11 1.88
CA ALA A 101 13.61 15.60 1.81
C ALA A 101 14.20 15.69 0.39
N SER A 102 13.37 15.45 -0.63
CA SER A 102 13.74 15.61 -2.04
C SER A 102 14.07 17.07 -2.37
N GLU A 103 13.19 18.00 -1.98
CA GLU A 103 13.38 19.44 -2.14
C GLU A 103 14.64 19.94 -1.44
N ALA A 104 14.88 19.51 -0.19
CA ALA A 104 16.08 19.87 0.55
C ALA A 104 17.36 19.36 -0.14
N SER A 105 17.31 18.15 -0.71
CA SER A 105 18.43 17.58 -1.46
C SER A 105 18.76 18.39 -2.71
N ALA A 106 17.72 18.82 -3.44
CA ALA A 106 17.86 19.68 -4.60
C ALA A 106 18.42 21.07 -4.23
N ALA A 107 17.92 21.67 -3.14
CA ALA A 107 18.38 22.97 -2.66
C ALA A 107 19.86 22.98 -2.23
N LEU A 108 20.36 21.84 -1.74
CA LEU A 108 21.77 21.64 -1.40
C LEU A 108 22.66 21.33 -2.63
N GLY A 109 22.07 21.19 -3.83
CA GLY A 109 22.80 20.87 -5.05
C GLY A 109 23.34 19.44 -5.10
N LEU A 110 22.70 18.50 -4.40
CA LEU A 110 23.09 17.08 -4.47
C LEU A 110 22.79 16.54 -5.88
N GLY A 111 23.79 16.01 -6.57
CA GLY A 111 23.66 15.62 -7.98
C GLY A 111 22.69 14.46 -8.27
N VAL A 112 22.39 13.62 -7.28
CA VAL A 112 21.41 12.52 -7.38
C VAL A 112 20.19 12.76 -6.47
N GLY A 113 20.39 13.37 -5.30
CA GLY A 113 19.34 13.57 -4.31
C GLY A 113 18.98 12.27 -3.59
N LEU A 114 17.75 11.78 -3.79
CA LEU A 114 17.24 10.54 -3.19
C LEU A 114 17.37 9.37 -4.18
N LEU A 115 17.99 8.28 -3.74
CA LEU A 115 18.04 7.01 -4.48
C LEU A 115 17.13 5.99 -3.79
N GLN A 116 16.03 5.62 -4.46
CA GLN A 116 15.07 4.64 -3.95
C GLN A 116 15.35 3.24 -4.50
N ASP A 117 15.00 2.22 -3.72
CA ASP A 117 15.09 0.80 -4.08
C ASP A 117 13.68 0.21 -4.23
N LEU A 118 13.39 -0.35 -5.40
CA LEU A 118 12.10 -0.94 -5.72
C LEU A 118 12.18 -2.47 -5.66
N ALA A 119 11.49 -3.04 -4.67
CA ALA A 119 11.40 -4.49 -4.55
C ALA A 119 10.76 -5.13 -5.80
N VAL A 120 11.37 -6.23 -6.23
CA VAL A 120 10.99 -7.01 -7.44
C VAL A 120 9.59 -7.62 -7.35
N GLY A 121 9.05 -7.77 -6.15
CA GLY A 121 7.75 -8.39 -5.93
C GLY A 121 7.04 -7.83 -4.70
N ILE A 122 5.96 -8.50 -4.32
CA ILE A 122 5.03 -8.05 -3.29
C ILE A 122 4.88 -9.12 -2.21
N ASN A 123 4.43 -8.71 -1.03
CA ASN A 123 4.02 -9.68 -0.01
C ASN A 123 2.69 -10.36 -0.45
N PRO A 124 2.63 -11.69 -0.58
CA PRO A 124 1.40 -12.41 -0.95
C PRO A 124 0.26 -12.30 0.06
N GLY A 125 0.55 -11.86 1.29
CA GLY A 125 -0.43 -11.56 2.33
C GLY A 125 -0.69 -10.06 2.52
N GLY A 126 -0.08 -9.20 1.70
CA GLY A 126 -0.11 -7.74 1.82
C GLY A 126 -1.26 -7.05 1.08
N SER A 127 -1.36 -5.73 1.25
CA SER A 127 -2.41 -4.87 0.71
C SER A 127 -2.56 -4.94 -0.81
N GLU A 128 -1.46 -4.99 -1.55
CA GLU A 128 -1.46 -5.08 -3.01
C GLU A 128 -2.11 -6.39 -3.49
N SER A 129 -1.73 -7.52 -2.89
CA SER A 129 -2.33 -8.83 -3.19
C SER A 129 -3.79 -8.97 -2.74
N TRP A 130 -4.19 -8.27 -1.67
CA TRP A 130 -5.58 -8.25 -1.21
C TRP A 130 -6.48 -7.39 -2.10
N SER A 131 -5.94 -6.27 -2.58
CA SER A 131 -6.65 -5.31 -3.41
C SER A 131 -7.00 -5.90 -4.78
N ASP A 132 -6.03 -6.56 -5.40
CA ASP A 132 -6.17 -7.10 -6.76
C ASP A 132 -5.49 -8.47 -6.89
N PRO A 133 -6.02 -9.52 -6.21
CA PRO A 133 -5.40 -10.85 -6.18
C PRO A 133 -5.26 -11.48 -7.57
N SER A 134 -6.12 -11.09 -8.53
CA SER A 134 -6.05 -11.55 -9.92
C SER A 134 -4.86 -10.98 -10.70
N LEU A 135 -4.06 -10.07 -10.15
CA LEU A 135 -2.84 -9.62 -10.81
C LEU A 135 -1.65 -10.54 -10.55
N TYR A 136 -1.76 -11.49 -9.61
CA TYR A 136 -0.63 -12.31 -9.17
C TYR A 136 -0.95 -13.81 -9.27
N ALA A 137 0.04 -14.60 -9.65
CA ALA A 137 -0.08 -16.06 -9.75
C ALA A 137 0.18 -16.71 -8.39
N ALA A 138 -0.88 -16.92 -7.61
CA ALA A 138 -0.81 -17.45 -6.24
C ALA A 138 -0.17 -18.84 -6.11
N GLY A 139 -0.14 -19.64 -7.18
CA GLY A 139 0.46 -20.98 -7.21
C GLY A 139 1.94 -21.01 -7.59
N ALA A 140 2.57 -19.86 -7.83
CA ALA A 140 3.96 -19.74 -8.23
C ALA A 140 4.72 -18.80 -7.29
N SER A 141 6.05 -18.94 -7.27
CA SER A 141 6.93 -18.08 -6.49
C SER A 141 8.16 -17.69 -7.31
N ILE A 142 8.53 -16.41 -7.23
CA ILE A 142 9.78 -15.90 -7.78
C ILE A 142 10.94 -16.41 -6.92
N GLY A 143 12.07 -16.64 -7.58
CA GLY A 143 13.30 -17.05 -6.94
C GLY A 143 14.49 -16.92 -7.88
N ALA A 144 15.59 -17.55 -7.48
CA ALA A 144 16.78 -17.71 -8.30
C ALA A 144 17.10 -19.21 -8.45
N PRO A 145 17.48 -19.68 -9.65
CA PRO A 145 17.91 -21.07 -9.81
C PRO A 145 19.23 -21.34 -9.06
N PRO A 146 19.60 -22.61 -8.86
CA PRO A 146 20.91 -22.99 -8.36
C PRO A 146 22.07 -22.36 -9.15
N ASP A 147 23.11 -21.94 -8.44
CA ASP A 147 24.33 -21.35 -9.01
C ASP A 147 25.59 -21.86 -8.26
N PRO A 148 26.82 -21.52 -8.70
CA PRO A 148 28.05 -21.98 -8.06
C PRO A 148 28.23 -21.59 -6.58
N TYR A 149 27.53 -20.56 -6.11
CA TYR A 149 27.56 -20.08 -4.73
C TYR A 149 26.42 -20.66 -3.89
N ASN A 150 25.29 -20.98 -4.51
CA ASN A 150 24.15 -21.60 -3.87
C ASN A 150 23.53 -22.70 -4.73
N ALA A 151 23.95 -23.95 -4.48
CA ALA A 151 23.46 -25.13 -5.19
C ALA A 151 21.97 -25.46 -4.94
N ALA A 152 21.33 -24.87 -3.93
CA ALA A 152 19.89 -25.05 -3.69
C ALA A 152 19.03 -24.01 -4.42
N GLY A 153 19.64 -22.94 -4.93
CA GLY A 153 18.92 -21.78 -5.42
C GLY A 153 18.17 -21.06 -4.30
N GLN A 154 17.21 -20.22 -4.68
CA GLN A 154 16.43 -19.40 -3.75
C GLN A 154 14.96 -19.43 -4.14
N ASN A 155 14.09 -19.50 -3.15
CA ASN A 155 12.67 -19.27 -3.29
C ASN A 155 12.29 -18.12 -2.37
N TRP A 156 11.87 -16.98 -2.95
CA TRP A 156 11.62 -15.76 -2.19
C TRP A 156 10.20 -15.65 -1.64
N GLY A 157 9.32 -16.62 -1.95
CA GLY A 157 7.92 -16.61 -1.53
C GLY A 157 7.07 -15.48 -2.13
N LEU A 158 7.56 -14.81 -3.18
CA LEU A 158 6.89 -13.68 -3.83
C LEU A 158 6.08 -14.18 -5.02
N PRO A 159 4.76 -13.94 -5.09
CA PRO A 159 3.97 -14.39 -6.22
C PRO A 159 4.35 -13.57 -7.46
N PRO A 160 4.65 -14.21 -8.61
CA PRO A 160 4.92 -13.46 -9.82
C PRO A 160 3.63 -12.79 -10.32
N PRO A 161 3.72 -11.63 -10.98
CA PRO A 161 2.58 -11.07 -11.69
C PRO A 161 2.08 -12.07 -12.75
N MET A 162 0.76 -12.11 -12.98
CA MET A 162 0.15 -12.99 -13.98
C MET A 162 0.66 -12.66 -15.40
N HIS A 163 0.75 -13.69 -16.24
CA HIS A 163 1.47 -13.77 -17.52
C HIS A 163 1.52 -12.46 -18.35
N PRO A 164 2.65 -12.12 -19.02
CA PRO A 164 2.83 -10.87 -19.78
C PRO A 164 1.78 -10.56 -20.86
N SER A 165 1.04 -11.55 -21.35
CA SER A 165 -0.07 -11.33 -22.31
C SER A 165 -1.34 -10.77 -21.65
N SER A 166 -1.63 -11.09 -20.39
CA SER A 166 -2.64 -10.38 -19.58
C SER A 166 -2.17 -8.96 -19.23
N LEU A 167 -0.86 -8.68 -19.23
CA LEU A 167 -0.33 -7.34 -19.00
C LEU A 167 -0.51 -6.39 -20.20
N ARG A 168 -0.76 -6.89 -21.42
CA ARG A 168 -1.05 -6.02 -22.59
C ARG A 168 -2.45 -5.36 -22.53
N CYS A 169 -3.37 -5.94 -21.78
CA CYS A 169 -4.71 -5.38 -21.52
C CYS A 169 -4.86 -5.10 -20.01
N GLY A 170 -4.00 -4.23 -19.46
CA GLY A 170 -4.16 -3.70 -18.09
C GLY A 170 -2.92 -3.78 -17.19
N GLY A 171 -1.90 -4.55 -17.52
CA GLY A 171 -0.76 -4.78 -16.62
C GLY A 171 0.55 -4.04 -16.93
N THR A 172 0.73 -3.48 -18.12
CA THR A 172 1.71 -2.40 -18.32
C THR A 172 1.36 -1.21 -17.43
N CYS A 173 0.07 -0.95 -17.23
CA CYS A 173 -0.43 0.08 -16.31
C CYS A 173 -0.07 -0.23 -14.85
N ALA A 174 -0.17 -1.48 -14.39
CA ALA A 174 0.22 -1.86 -13.03
C ALA A 174 1.73 -1.69 -12.77
N TRP A 175 2.58 -2.09 -13.73
CA TRP A 175 4.03 -1.91 -13.56
C TRP A 175 4.46 -0.45 -13.68
N GLN A 176 3.88 0.30 -14.63
CA GLN A 176 4.08 1.74 -14.74
C GLN A 176 3.60 2.49 -13.50
N ALA A 177 2.48 2.07 -12.88
CA ALA A 177 2.00 2.64 -11.63
C ALA A 177 2.96 2.40 -10.46
N ARG A 178 3.53 1.19 -10.32
CA ARG A 178 4.57 0.90 -9.30
C ARG A 178 5.87 1.68 -9.54
N CYS A 179 6.28 1.86 -10.79
CA CYS A 179 7.44 2.72 -11.08
C CYS A 179 7.13 4.19 -10.81
N ALA A 180 5.92 4.65 -11.13
CA ALA A 180 5.48 6.02 -10.87
C ALA A 180 5.31 6.30 -9.38
N SER A 181 4.97 5.31 -8.55
CA SER A 181 4.78 5.50 -7.09
C SER A 181 6.09 5.66 -6.30
N ILE A 182 7.25 5.53 -6.95
CA ILE A 182 8.57 5.71 -6.33
C ILE A 182 9.36 6.87 -6.95
N THR A 183 8.72 7.65 -7.81
CA THR A 183 9.29 8.83 -8.47
C THR A 183 8.65 10.08 -7.92
#